data_AF-A0A496UQ36-F1
#
_entry.id   AF-A0A496UQ36-F1
#
_cell.length_a   1.000
_cell.length_b   1.000
_cell.length_c   1.000
_cell.angle_alpha   90.00
_cell.angle_beta   90.00
_cell.angle_gamma   90.00
#
_symmetry.space_group_name_H-M   'P 1'
#
loop_
_entity.id
_entity.type
_entity.pdbx_description
1 polymer ?
#
loop_
_entity_poly.entity_id
_entity_poly.type
_entity_poly.pdbx_seq_one_letter_code
_entity_poly.pdbx_strand_id
1 'polypeptide(L)'
;MSTTWLRRHPAWAHSGPSHGWTTAEGPGFRGDPAAPVHLAPVAQLCQAVGLARAAWTKQVHGGVVLYADAPGCAGEADALWSDRPGLGVVGRSADCPLILVSLGGDHE
;
A
#
# COMPACT_ATOMS: atom_id res chain seq x y z
N MET A 1 14.30 11.66 -6.73
CA MET A 1 14.11 11.52 -5.27
C MET A 1 14.74 10.20 -4.85
N SER A 2 15.48 10.17 -3.74
CA SER A 2 16.03 8.92 -3.22
C SER A 2 14.88 8.00 -2.76
N THR A 3 14.95 6.73 -3.12
CA THR A 3 14.02 5.66 -2.67
C THR A 3 14.71 4.68 -1.73
N THR A 4 15.82 5.10 -1.09
CA THR A 4 16.59 4.29 -0.12
C THR A 4 15.77 3.83 1.08
N TRP A 5 14.61 4.43 1.33
CA TRP A 5 13.66 4.04 2.36
C TRP A 5 12.71 2.91 1.95
N LEU A 6 12.63 2.55 0.67
CA LEU A 6 11.78 1.47 0.17
C LEU A 6 12.52 0.13 0.24
N ARG A 7 11.82 -0.89 0.72
CA ARG A 7 12.29 -2.28 0.78
C ARG A 7 11.33 -3.17 0.01
N ARG A 8 11.85 -4.27 -0.52
CA ARG A 8 11.10 -5.26 -1.31
C ARG A 8 11.56 -6.65 -0.93
N HIS A 9 10.70 -7.63 -1.14
CA HIS A 9 11.07 -9.02 -0.96
C HIS A 9 11.78 -9.51 -2.23
N PRO A 10 13.01 -10.06 -2.15
CA PRO A 10 13.79 -10.40 -3.34
C PRO A 10 13.14 -11.48 -4.21
N ALA A 11 12.32 -12.37 -3.63
CA ALA A 11 11.62 -13.41 -4.38
C ALA A 11 10.65 -12.88 -5.45
N TRP A 12 10.24 -11.61 -5.37
CA TRP A 12 9.29 -11.00 -6.29
C TRP A 12 9.95 -9.95 -7.20
N ALA A 13 11.28 -9.90 -7.26
CA ALA A 13 12.02 -8.86 -7.98
C ALA A 13 11.88 -8.93 -9.52
N HIS A 14 11.57 -10.11 -10.09
CA HIS A 14 11.64 -10.34 -11.54
C HIS A 14 10.27 -10.60 -12.21
N SER A 15 9.29 -11.08 -11.46
CA SER A 15 7.98 -11.50 -12.01
C SER A 15 6.82 -11.28 -11.03
N GLY A 16 7.07 -10.66 -9.88
CA GLY A 16 6.05 -10.43 -8.87
C GLY A 16 5.29 -9.12 -9.06
N PRO A 17 4.18 -8.93 -8.33
CA PRO A 17 3.49 -7.66 -8.30
C PRO A 17 4.39 -6.54 -7.78
N SER A 18 4.13 -5.30 -8.22
CA SER A 18 4.69 -4.10 -7.61
C SER A 18 4.35 -4.07 -6.12
N HIS A 19 5.36 -4.22 -5.26
CA HIS A 19 5.21 -4.33 -3.83
C HIS A 19 6.36 -3.66 -3.09
N GLY A 20 6.20 -3.49 -1.78
CA GLY A 20 7.25 -3.06 -0.88
C GLY A 20 6.72 -2.56 0.45
N TRP A 21 7.66 -2.21 1.34
CA TRP A 21 7.37 -1.55 2.61
C TRP A 21 8.39 -0.46 2.86
N THR A 22 8.02 0.53 3.66
CA THR A 22 8.88 1.67 3.99
C THR A 22 9.64 1.44 5.27
N THR A 23 10.85 1.98 5.36
CA THR A 23 11.53 2.25 6.64
C THR A 23 10.98 3.54 7.26
N ALA A 24 11.45 3.88 8.47
CA ALA A 24 11.09 5.13 9.15
C ALA A 24 11.53 6.40 8.40
N GLU A 25 12.45 6.30 7.44
CA GLU A 25 12.89 7.40 6.57
C GLU A 25 11.93 7.68 5.40
N GLY A 26 10.86 6.87 5.27
CA GLY A 26 9.87 7.01 4.21
C GLY A 26 8.89 8.18 4.41
N PRO A 27 7.88 8.29 3.55
CA PRO A 27 6.84 9.32 3.65
C PRO A 27 6.10 9.28 4.99
N GLY A 28 5.69 10.45 5.50
CA GLY A 28 4.99 10.57 6.77
C GLY A 28 3.49 10.26 6.65
N PHE A 29 3.03 9.17 7.27
CA PHE A 29 1.61 8.75 7.28
C PHE A 29 0.88 9.03 8.62
N ARG A 30 1.38 10.00 9.40
CA ARG A 30 0.78 10.40 10.70
C ARG A 30 -0.44 11.28 10.48
N GLY A 31 -1.43 11.19 11.38
CA GLY A 31 -2.67 11.96 11.31
C GLY A 31 -3.86 11.17 10.76
N ASP A 32 -4.95 11.88 10.51
CA ASP A 32 -6.21 11.32 10.02
C ASP A 32 -6.07 10.79 8.57
N PRO A 33 -6.31 9.49 8.33
CA PRO A 33 -6.24 8.92 6.98
C PRO A 33 -7.24 9.45 5.97
N ALA A 34 -8.34 10.04 6.42
CA ALA A 34 -9.32 10.66 5.54
C ALA A 34 -8.95 12.11 5.17
N ALA A 35 -7.97 12.70 5.85
CA ALA A 35 -7.60 14.09 5.60
C ALA A 35 -6.78 14.24 4.29
N PRO A 36 -6.93 15.35 3.55
CA PRO A 36 -6.20 15.59 2.29
C PRO A 36 -4.67 15.51 2.41
N VAL A 37 -4.12 15.74 3.60
CA VAL A 37 -2.67 15.64 3.85
C VAL A 37 -2.09 14.26 3.53
N HIS A 38 -2.91 13.19 3.60
CA HIS A 38 -2.48 11.82 3.27
C HIS A 38 -2.28 11.55 1.79
N LEU A 39 -2.77 12.43 0.90
CA LEU A 39 -2.60 12.24 -0.55
C LEU A 39 -1.13 12.30 -0.96
N ALA A 40 -0.36 13.23 -0.38
CA ALA A 40 1.05 13.41 -0.71
C ALA A 40 1.94 12.20 -0.37
N PRO A 41 1.92 11.64 0.85
CA PRO A 41 2.73 10.45 1.17
C PRO A 41 2.31 9.21 0.38
N VAL A 42 1.01 9.04 0.08
CA VAL A 42 0.54 7.96 -0.80
C VAL A 42 1.10 8.13 -2.22
N ALA A 43 1.06 9.34 -2.78
CA ALA A 43 1.60 9.62 -4.11
C ALA A 43 3.12 9.32 -4.19
N GLN A 44 3.88 9.69 -3.14
CA GLN A 44 5.31 9.37 -3.06
C GLN A 44 5.57 7.87 -3.02
N LEU A 45 4.75 7.12 -2.27
CA LEU A 45 4.84 5.66 -2.21
C LEU A 45 4.51 5.02 -3.57
N CYS A 46 3.42 5.46 -4.21
CA CYS A 46 3.02 5.01 -5.56
C CYS A 46 4.15 5.24 -6.57
N GLN A 47 4.75 6.43 -6.59
CA GLN A 47 5.86 6.73 -7.47
C GLN A 47 7.07 5.81 -7.22
N ALA A 48 7.42 5.55 -5.96
CA ALA A 48 8.58 4.73 -5.61
C ALA A 48 8.38 3.24 -5.94
N VAL A 49 7.15 2.74 -5.86
CA VAL A 49 6.81 1.34 -6.13
C VAL A 49 6.42 1.10 -7.60
N GLY A 50 6.21 2.15 -8.40
CA GLY A 50 5.82 2.05 -9.81
C GLY A 50 4.33 1.81 -10.02
N LEU A 51 3.48 2.33 -9.13
CA LEU A 51 2.02 2.28 -9.25
C LEU A 51 1.46 3.66 -9.57
N ALA A 52 0.33 3.69 -10.29
CA ALA A 52 -0.30 4.96 -10.69
C ALA A 52 -1.03 5.63 -9.53
N ARG A 53 -1.69 4.82 -8.69
CA ARG A 53 -2.61 5.28 -7.64
C ARG A 53 -2.82 4.17 -6.61
N ALA A 54 -3.31 4.51 -5.43
CA ALA A 54 -3.58 3.53 -4.39
C ALA A 54 -4.82 3.85 -3.55
N ALA A 55 -5.37 2.81 -2.95
CA ALA A 55 -6.38 2.87 -1.90
C ALA A 55 -5.75 2.54 -0.53
N TRP A 56 -6.30 3.10 0.53
CA TRP A 56 -5.91 2.85 1.92
C TRP A 56 -7.12 2.91 2.85
N THR A 57 -6.95 2.53 4.11
CA THR A 57 -8.01 2.57 5.11
C THR A 57 -7.66 3.45 6.30
N LYS A 58 -8.69 3.80 7.06
CA LYS A 58 -8.58 4.15 8.46
C LYS A 58 -8.57 2.86 9.30
N GLN A 59 -7.36 2.37 9.60
CA GLN A 59 -7.17 1.20 10.45
C GLN A 59 -7.67 1.45 11.87
N VAL A 60 -8.45 0.51 12.40
CA VAL A 60 -9.13 0.60 13.71
C VAL A 60 -8.84 -0.63 14.60
N HIS A 61 -7.87 -1.47 14.21
CA HIS A 61 -7.54 -2.74 14.89
C HIS A 61 -8.72 -3.72 14.95
N GLY A 62 -9.55 -3.74 13.90
CA GLY A 62 -10.66 -4.68 13.70
C GLY A 62 -10.34 -5.79 12.70
N GLY A 63 -11.38 -6.54 12.32
CA GLY A 63 -11.30 -7.66 11.37
C GLY A 63 -11.90 -7.39 9.98
N VAL A 64 -12.27 -6.14 9.69
CA VAL A 64 -12.94 -5.78 8.43
C VAL A 64 -11.92 -5.73 7.29
N VAL A 65 -12.30 -6.34 6.16
CA VAL A 65 -11.57 -6.31 4.89
C VAL A 65 -12.43 -5.63 3.84
N LEU A 66 -11.88 -4.65 3.12
CA LEU A 66 -12.59 -3.94 2.06
C LEU A 66 -12.01 -4.26 0.68
N TYR A 67 -12.90 -4.31 -0.31
CA TYR A 67 -12.53 -4.29 -1.72
C TYR A 67 -12.36 -2.84 -2.19
N ALA A 68 -11.31 -2.55 -2.96
CA ALA A 68 -11.04 -1.23 -3.51
C ALA A 68 -11.12 -1.25 -5.04
N ASP A 69 -12.02 -0.44 -5.60
CA ASP A 69 -12.15 -0.21 -7.04
C ASP A 69 -11.68 1.19 -7.49
N ALA A 70 -11.37 2.06 -6.54
CA ALA A 70 -10.92 3.44 -6.74
C ALA A 70 -9.82 3.82 -5.74
N PRO A 71 -8.96 4.82 -6.07
CA PRO A 71 -7.99 5.34 -5.13
C PRO A 71 -8.65 6.19 -4.04
N GLY A 72 -7.98 6.34 -2.90
CA GLY A 72 -8.50 7.12 -1.77
C GLY A 72 -8.60 6.33 -0.46
N CYS A 73 -9.11 7.00 0.58
CA CYS A 73 -9.47 6.36 1.83
C CYS A 73 -10.79 5.60 1.64
N ALA A 74 -10.76 4.27 1.76
CA ALA A 74 -11.92 3.39 1.56
C ALA A 74 -12.86 3.30 2.78
N GLY A 75 -12.48 3.91 3.91
CA GLY A 75 -13.24 3.84 5.17
C GLY A 75 -12.49 3.09 6.27
N GLU A 76 -13.24 2.65 7.29
CA GLU A 76 -12.70 1.93 8.45
C GLU A 76 -12.55 0.44 8.15
N ALA A 77 -11.30 -0.04 8.16
CA ALA A 77 -10.93 -1.44 7.97
C ALA A 77 -9.43 -1.65 8.21
N ASP A 78 -9.01 -2.90 8.38
CA ASP A 78 -7.62 -3.26 8.67
C ASP A 78 -6.97 -4.08 7.55
N ALA A 79 -7.72 -4.36 6.49
CA ALA A 79 -7.18 -4.88 5.24
C ALA A 79 -7.94 -4.34 4.01
N LEU A 80 -7.22 -4.32 2.89
CA LEU A 80 -7.72 -3.95 1.57
C LEU A 80 -7.24 -4.95 0.53
N TRP A 81 -8.05 -5.20 -0.48
CA TRP A 81 -7.63 -5.91 -1.68
C TRP A 81 -8.25 -5.27 -2.92
N SER A 82 -7.62 -5.51 -4.08
CA SER A 82 -8.04 -5.02 -5.38
C SER A 82 -7.58 -6.00 -6.45
N ASP A 83 -8.39 -6.16 -7.49
CA ASP A 83 -8.03 -6.83 -8.74
C ASP A 83 -7.81 -5.82 -9.89
N ARG A 84 -7.96 -4.52 -9.62
CA ARG A 84 -7.88 -3.45 -10.61
C ARG A 84 -6.42 -3.19 -11.00
N PRO A 85 -6.03 -3.39 -12.27
CA PRO A 85 -4.67 -3.12 -12.71
C PRO A 85 -4.24 -1.67 -12.43
N GLY A 86 -3.03 -1.51 -11.88
CA GLY A 86 -2.46 -0.19 -11.56
C GLY A 86 -3.02 0.50 -10.31
N LEU A 87 -3.98 -0.11 -9.60
CA LEU A 87 -4.45 0.34 -8.28
C LEU A 87 -3.75 -0.45 -7.17
N GLY A 88 -2.84 0.20 -6.45
CA GLY A 88 -2.22 -0.36 -5.25
C GLY A 88 -3.15 -0.38 -4.05
N VAL A 89 -2.85 -1.24 -3.09
CA VAL A 89 -3.42 -1.19 -1.73
C VAL A 89 -2.32 -0.84 -0.74
N VAL A 90 -2.63 0.03 0.23
CA VAL A 90 -1.67 0.54 1.21
C VAL A 90 -2.21 0.30 2.62
N GLY A 91 -1.42 -0.41 3.42
CA GLY A 91 -1.61 -0.54 4.86
C GLY A 91 -0.48 0.14 5.62
N ARG A 92 -0.72 0.55 6.87
CA ARG A 92 0.31 1.10 7.75
C ARG A 92 0.59 0.15 8.89
N SER A 93 1.85 0.11 9.30
CA SER A 93 2.27 -0.58 10.51
C SER A 93 3.46 0.14 11.14
N ALA A 94 3.53 0.06 12.47
CA ALA A 94 4.68 0.45 13.26
C ALA A 94 5.09 -0.63 14.28
N ASP A 95 4.43 -1.79 14.30
CA ASP A 95 4.69 -2.95 15.19
C ASP A 95 3.81 -4.15 14.80
N CYS A 96 2.57 -3.90 14.38
CA CYS A 96 1.66 -4.94 13.90
C CYS A 96 2.22 -5.64 12.64
N PRO A 97 1.91 -6.92 12.40
CA PRO A 97 2.31 -7.56 11.15
C PRO A 97 1.74 -6.82 9.94
N LEU A 98 2.58 -6.56 8.93
CA LEU A 98 2.13 -6.14 7.60
C LEU A 98 2.14 -7.37 6.70
N ILE A 99 0.97 -7.73 6.17
CA ILE A 99 0.79 -8.90 5.32
C ILE A 99 0.43 -8.42 3.91
N LEU A 100 1.28 -8.75 2.94
CA LEU A 100 1.02 -8.53 1.52
C LEU A 100 0.70 -9.87 0.87
N VAL A 101 -0.43 -9.94 0.18
CA VAL A 101 -0.89 -11.15 -0.51
C VAL A 101 -1.15 -10.80 -1.96
N SER A 102 -0.70 -11.66 -2.86
CA SER A 102 -1.05 -11.62 -4.27
C SER A 102 -1.37 -13.04 -4.71
N LEU A 103 -2.33 -13.17 -5.61
CA LEU A 103 -2.42 -14.37 -6.41
C LEU A 103 -1.21 -14.37 -7.33
N GLY A 104 -0.39 -15.42 -7.28
CA GLY A 104 0.67 -15.61 -8.25
C GLY A 104 0.04 -15.86 -9.61
N GLY A 105 0.52 -15.17 -10.65
CA GLY A 105 0.20 -15.52 -12.03
C GLY A 105 1.37 -16.31 -12.60
N ASP A 106 1.15 -17.56 -12.97
CA ASP A 106 1.96 -18.16 -14.02
C ASP A 106 1.65 -17.36 -15.29
N HIS A 107 2.63 -16.63 -15.80
CA HIS A 107 2.57 -16.10 -17.16
C HIS A 107 2.75 -17.29 -18.10
N GLU A 108 1.66 -17.94 -18.49
CA GLU A 108 1.63 -18.78 -19.69
C GLU A 108 1.50 -17.91 -20.94
#